data_AF-A0A0S8GIF1-F1
#
_entry.id   AF-A0A0S8GIF1-F1
#
_cell.length_a   1.000
_cell.length_b   1.000
_cell.length_c   1.000
_cell.angle_alpha   90.00
_cell.angle_beta   90.00
_cell.angle_gamma   90.00
#
_symmetry.space_group_name_H-M   'P 1'
#
loop_
_entity.id
_entity.type
_entity.pdbx_description
1 polymer ?
#
loop_
_entity_poly.entity_id
_entity_poly.type
_entity_poly.pdbx_seq_one_letter_code
_entity_poly.pdbx_strand_id
1 'polypeptide(L)' 'MKNPNLIYPDWVLYIPTLDEYTVIPGDYLGLIASYLSIYSNAQRWPEIYEANKDKIKDPDWIYPNQVFVIPHD' A
#
# COMPACT_ATOMS: atom_id res chain seq x y z
N MET A 1 13.89 2.69 21.83
CA MET A 1 12.44 2.61 22.16
C MET A 1 12.22 1.42 23.07
N LYS A 2 11.47 1.55 24.18
CA LYS A 2 11.35 0.46 25.19
C LYS A 2 10.12 -0.44 25.01
N ASN A 3 9.14 -0.06 24.18
CA ASN A 3 8.02 -0.91 23.74
C ASN A 3 7.46 -0.36 22.42
N PRO A 4 7.45 -1.12 21.30
CA PRO A 4 6.96 -0.65 20.01
C PRO A 4 5.43 -0.49 19.93
N ASN A 5 4.67 -1.04 20.88
CA ASN A 5 3.21 -0.98 20.89
C ASN A 5 2.64 0.23 21.63
N LEU A 6 3.49 1.11 22.18
CA LEU A 6 3.06 2.31 22.91
C LEU A 6 3.35 3.55 22.08
N ILE A 7 2.28 4.26 21.71
CA ILE A 7 2.32 5.63 21.21
C ILE A 7 1.73 6.56 22.27
N TYR A 8 2.32 7.73 22.47
CA TYR A 8 1.92 8.68 23.51
C TYR A 8 1.38 9.97 22.88
N PRO A 9 0.52 10.72 23.59
CA PRO A 9 0.16 12.08 23.17
C PRO A 9 1.41 12.92 22.85
N ASP A 10 1.26 13.81 21.86
CA ASP A 10 2.31 14.71 21.35
C ASP A 10 3.49 14.04 20.62
N TRP A 11 3.42 12.73 20.38
CA TRP A 11 4.38 12.07 19.49
C TRP A 11 4.12 12.42 18.03
N VAL A 12 5.17 12.87 17.35
CA VAL A 12 5.22 12.97 15.89
C VAL A 12 5.90 11.71 15.35
N LEU A 13 5.15 10.92 14.58
CA LEU A 13 5.68 9.75 13.88
C LEU A 13 5.91 10.07 12.42
N TYR A 14 7.10 9.71 11.92
CA TYR A 14 7.38 9.68 10.49
C TYR A 14 7.05 8.30 9.96
N ILE A 15 5.98 8.19 9.19
CA ILE A 15 5.59 6.94 8.54
C ILE A 15 6.32 6.89 7.19
N PRO A 16 7.24 5.93 6.98
CA PRO A 16 7.92 5.81 5.71
C PRO A 16 6.93 5.39 4.62
N THR A 17 7.20 5.84 3.39
CA THR A 17 6.56 5.28 2.20
C THR A 17 7.09 3.86 1.97
N LEU A 18 6.25 3.01 1.38
CA LEU A 18 6.62 1.64 1.03
C LEU A 18 6.89 1.54 -0.46
N ASP A 19 7.98 0.88 -0.84
CA ASP A 19 8.30 0.57 -2.25
C ASP A 19 7.59 -0.70 -2.73
N GLU A 20 7.15 -1.56 -1.79
CA GLU A 20 6.41 -2.78 -2.07
C GLU A 20 5.29 -2.98 -1.05
N TYR A 21 4.20 -3.62 -1.49
CA TYR A 21 3.07 -3.96 -0.65
C TYR A 21 2.61 -5.40 -0.91
N THR A 22 2.38 -6.15 0.17
CA THR A 22 1.80 -7.51 0.09
C THR A 22 0.31 -7.42 0.33
N VAL A 23 -0.48 -7.84 -0.68
CA VAL A 23 -1.94 -7.84 -0.63
C VAL A 23 -2.46 -8.67 0.54
N ILE A 24 -3.37 -8.11 1.32
CA ILE A 24 -4.07 -8.80 2.42
C ILE A 24 -5.54 -9.09 2.05
N PRO A 25 -6.21 -10.03 2.73
CA PRO A 25 -7.62 -10.32 2.47
C PRO A 25 -8.51 -9.08 2.58
N GLY A 26 -9.27 -8.79 1.52
CA GLY A 26 -10.19 -7.65 1.44
C GLY A 26 -9.63 -6.44 0.67
N ASP A 27 -8.36 -6.49 0.28
CA ASP A 27 -7.76 -5.42 -0.53
C ASP A 27 -8.31 -5.38 -1.96
N TYR A 28 -8.40 -4.16 -2.46
CA TYR A 28 -8.51 -3.83 -3.88
C TYR A 28 -7.54 -2.66 -4.18
N LEU A 29 -7.18 -2.43 -5.44
CA LEU A 29 -6.13 -1.47 -5.81
C LEU A 29 -6.37 -0.05 -5.27
N GLY A 30 -7.64 0.40 -5.27
CA GLY A 30 -8.03 1.68 -4.69
C GLY A 30 -7.83 1.76 -3.17
N LEU A 31 -8.08 0.67 -2.44
CA LEU A 31 -7.82 0.61 -0.99
C LEU A 31 -6.32 0.69 -0.71
N ILE A 32 -5.51 -0.07 -1.45
CA ILE A 32 -4.05 -0.06 -1.31
C ILE A 32 -3.50 1.35 -1.55
N ALA A 33 -3.91 2.00 -2.65
CA ALA A 33 -3.52 3.37 -2.97
C ALA A 33 -3.94 4.40 -1.89
N SER A 34 -5.00 4.12 -1.14
CA SER A 34 -5.51 5.01 -0.09
C SER A 34 -4.65 5.00 1.19
N TYR A 35 -3.79 4.00 1.40
CA TYR A 35 -2.99 3.91 2.61
C TYR A 35 -1.98 5.05 2.73
N LEU A 36 -1.77 5.53 3.96
CA LEU A 36 -0.88 6.65 4.27
C LEU A 36 0.57 6.37 3.85
N SER A 37 1.02 5.12 3.96
CA SER A 37 2.35 4.68 3.56
C SER A 37 2.50 4.41 2.06
N ILE A 38 1.41 4.55 1.28
CA ILE A 38 1.38 4.34 -0.16
C ILE A 38 1.25 5.71 -0.83
N TYR A 39 0.03 6.20 -1.05
CA TYR A 39 -0.21 7.50 -1.70
C TYR A 39 -1.13 8.42 -0.92
N SER A 40 -1.81 7.92 0.11
CA SER A 40 -2.92 8.62 0.76
C SER A 40 -3.98 9.12 -0.26
N ASN A 41 -4.10 8.45 -1.42
CA ASN A 41 -4.96 8.85 -2.52
C ASN A 41 -5.41 7.63 -3.33
N ALA A 42 -6.67 7.22 -3.11
CA ALA A 42 -7.27 6.08 -3.80
C ALA A 42 -7.30 6.25 -5.34
N GLN A 43 -7.30 7.47 -5.87
CA GLN A 43 -7.34 7.71 -7.32
C GLN A 43 -6.03 7.35 -8.03
N ARG A 44 -4.94 7.16 -7.29
CA ARG A 44 -3.63 6.72 -7.81
C ARG A 44 -3.51 5.21 -7.99
N TRP A 45 -4.60 4.45 -7.78
CA TRP A 45 -4.65 3.02 -8.06
C TRP A 45 -4.18 2.60 -9.47
N PRO A 46 -4.38 3.39 -10.55
CA PRO A 46 -3.89 3.00 -11.87
C PRO A 46 -2.37 2.87 -11.93
N GLU A 47 -1.63 3.62 -11.10
CA GLU A 47 -0.16 3.55 -11.08
C GLU A 47 0.32 2.19 -10.54
N ILE A 48 -0.35 1.67 -9.49
CA ILE A 48 -0.10 0.32 -8.96
C ILE A 48 -0.43 -0.73 -10.03
N TYR A 49 -1.55 -0.56 -10.74
CA TYR A 49 -1.94 -1.47 -11.82
C TYR A 49 -0.89 -1.50 -12.92
N GLU A 50 -0.52 -0.33 -13.46
CA GLU A 50 0.47 -0.20 -14.53
C GLU A 50 1.83 -0.82 -14.17
N ALA A 51 2.32 -0.57 -12.95
CA ALA A 51 3.58 -1.11 -12.47
C ALA A 51 3.58 -2.63 -12.25
N ASN A 52 2.41 -3.27 -12.15
CA ASN A 52 2.27 -4.69 -11.81
C ASN A 52 1.38 -5.46 -12.80
N LYS A 53 1.23 -4.96 -14.03
CA LYS A 53 0.42 -5.61 -15.09
C LYS A 53 0.85 -7.05 -15.36
N ASP A 54 2.11 -7.38 -15.19
CA ASP A 54 2.66 -8.73 -15.31
C ASP A 54 2.13 -9.69 -14.23
N LYS A 55 1.73 -9.15 -13.07
CA LYS A 55 1.19 -9.89 -11.92
C LYS A 55 -0.34 -9.86 -11.84
N ILE A 56 -0.99 -8.90 -12.51
CA ILE A 56 -2.43 -8.69 -12.47
C ILE A 56 -3.03 -9.17 -13.80
N LYS A 57 -3.65 -10.36 -13.76
CA LYS A 57 -4.31 -10.93 -14.95
C LYS A 57 -5.65 -10.26 -15.28
N ASP A 58 -6.36 -9.83 -14.24
CA ASP A 58 -7.63 -9.11 -14.34
C ASP A 58 -7.56 -7.95 -13.33
N PRO A 59 -7.74 -6.69 -13.76
CA PRO A 59 -7.66 -5.52 -12.89
C PRO A 59 -8.69 -5.53 -11.74
N ASP A 60 -9.81 -6.24 -11.90
CA ASP A 60 -10.83 -6.37 -10.87
C ASP A 60 -10.46 -7.43 -9.81
N TRP A 61 -9.42 -8.25 -10.05
CA TRP A 61 -9.05 -9.40 -9.22
C TRP A 61 -7.59 -9.33 -8.79
N ILE A 62 -7.40 -8.96 -7.52
CA ILE A 62 -6.15 -9.16 -6.79
C ILE A 62 -6.37 -10.17 -5.67
N TYR A 63 -5.32 -10.90 -5.30
CA TYR A 63 -5.36 -12.02 -4.37
C TYR A 63 -4.38 -11.80 -3.21
N PRO A 64 -4.72 -12.29 -2.00
CA PRO A 64 -3.80 -12.25 -0.87
C PRO A 64 -2.42 -12.86 -1.19
N ASN A 65 -1.37 -12.27 -0.62
CA ASN A 65 0.04 -12.62 -0.81
C ASN A 65 0.65 -12.24 -2.16
N GLN A 66 -0.08 -11.56 -3.06
CA GLN A 66 0.56 -10.90 -4.19
C GLN A 66 1.43 -9.75 -3.68
N VAL A 67 2.64 -9.62 -4.24
CA VAL A 67 3.56 -8.53 -3.91
C VAL A 67 3.56 -7.53 -5.05
N PHE A 68 3.11 -6.31 -4.79
CA PHE A 68 3.06 -5.23 -5.74
C PHE A 68 4.16 -4.21 -5.49
N VAL A 69 4.80 -3.77 -6.58
CA VAL A 69 5.68 -2.60 -6.59
C VAL A 69 4.82 -1.35 -6.48
N ILE A 70 5.26 -0.38 -5.67
CA ILE A 70 4.60 0.88 -5.43
C ILE A 70 5.48 2.00 -6.02
N PRO A 71 5.19 2.51 -7.22
CA PRO A 71 5.98 3.58 -7.83
C PRO A 71 5.78 4.91 -7.10
N HIS A 72 6.86 5.69 -6.93
CA HIS A 72 6.84 7.00 -6.24
C HIS A 72 7.24 8.19 -7.12
N ASP A 73 7.48 7.95 -8.41
CA ASP A 73 7.96 8.94 -9.38
C ASP A 73 6.87 9.91 -9.86
#